data_AF-A0A321LYF4-F1
#
_entry.id   AF-A0A321LYF4-F1
#
_cell.length_a   1.000
_cell.length_b   1.000
_cell.length_c   1.000
_cell.angle_alpha   90.00
_cell.angle_beta   90.00
_cell.angle_gamma   90.00
#
_symmetry.space_group_name_H-M   'P 1'
#
loop_
_entity.id
_entity.type
_entity.pdbx_description
1 polymer ?
#
loop_
_entity_poly.entity_id
_entity_poly.type
_entity_poly.pdbx_seq_one_letter_code
_entity_poly.pdbx_strand_id
1 'polypeptide(L)'
;MMTQRHPRKLSSRTEAFRAKLEEANSLEEIQRLCLLHVDEVSELSQFESRIRQPQLLREIANLKDDGVSRLVRTFVSFPQEPEANYITLRNQLREIWSGSTRTPLLLNSWLMRQPSMKATQREIIEFYSYSYPPFICSLRDRKLIPNPGSLRAALVQAVLDRYDYLRICQNRACPAPYFVANRKDQKMCDNADCKAEAQRQFALDYWKREGHKQRLSAKRKKTRTQEQSRKFKNRRNTTKE
;
A
#
# COMPACT_ATOMS: atom_id res chain seq x y z
N MET A 1 9.84 -10.54 -12.42
CA MET A 1 8.43 -10.22 -12.08
C MET A 1 8.11 -10.80 -10.71
N MET A 2 8.08 -9.99 -9.65
CA MET A 2 7.61 -10.46 -8.34
C MET A 2 6.08 -10.48 -8.36
N THR A 3 5.49 -11.68 -8.37
CA THR A 3 4.05 -11.86 -8.21
C THR A 3 3.63 -11.31 -6.85
N GLN A 4 2.49 -10.62 -6.79
CA GLN A 4 1.89 -10.24 -5.50
C GLN A 4 1.67 -11.53 -4.72
N ARG A 5 2.53 -11.77 -3.72
CA ARG A 5 2.32 -12.85 -2.78
C ARG A 5 1.10 -12.43 -1.98
N HIS A 6 -0.07 -13.01 -2.29
CA HIS A 6 -1.20 -12.95 -1.39
C HIS A 6 -0.69 -13.28 0.01
N PRO A 7 -1.12 -12.54 1.05
CA PRO A 7 -0.74 -12.88 2.42
C PRO A 7 -1.04 -14.36 2.60
N ARG A 8 -0.02 -15.14 2.96
CA ARG A 8 -0.21 -16.56 3.24
C ARG A 8 -1.32 -16.65 4.27
N LYS A 9 -2.30 -17.51 4.01
CA LYS A 9 -3.30 -17.85 5.02
C LYS A 9 -2.57 -18.32 6.28
N LEU A 10 -3.13 -18.01 7.44
CA LEU A 10 -2.66 -18.57 8.69
C LEU A 10 -2.73 -20.10 8.59
N SER A 11 -1.78 -20.80 9.21
CA SER A 11 -1.89 -22.23 9.42
C SER A 11 -3.15 -22.54 10.24
N SER A 12 -3.80 -23.67 9.99
CA SER A 12 -4.97 -24.12 10.76
C SER A 12 -4.69 -24.15 12.27
N ARG A 13 -3.46 -24.50 12.66
CA ARG A 13 -2.98 -24.46 14.05
C ARG A 13 -2.98 -23.04 14.60
N THR A 14 -2.55 -22.05 13.83
CA THR A 14 -2.56 -20.64 14.25
C THR A 14 -3.97 -20.04 14.25
N GLU A 15 -4.85 -20.47 13.35
CA GLU A 15 -6.27 -20.09 13.40
C GLU A 15 -6.94 -20.64 14.67
N ALA A 16 -6.70 -21.90 15.02
CA ALA A 16 -7.19 -22.49 16.27
C ALA A 16 -6.59 -21.80 17.51
N PHE A 17 -5.30 -21.45 17.48
CA PHE A 17 -4.67 -20.67 18.54
C PHE A 17 -5.30 -19.28 18.71
N ARG A 18 -5.57 -18.59 17.59
CA ARG A 18 -6.25 -17.30 17.61
C ARG A 18 -7.64 -17.39 18.25
N ALA A 19 -8.42 -18.42 17.91
CA ALA A 19 -9.73 -18.64 18.54
C ALA A 19 -9.60 -18.81 20.06
N LYS A 20 -8.61 -19.58 20.54
CA LYS A 20 -8.33 -19.72 21.98
C LYS A 20 -7.94 -18.40 22.65
N LEU A 21 -7.18 -17.55 21.96
CA LEU A 21 -6.85 -16.22 22.48
C LEU A 21 -8.09 -15.31 22.59
N GLU A 22 -9.04 -15.45 21.66
CA GLU A 22 -10.30 -14.71 21.68
C GLU A 22 -11.26 -15.21 22.79
N GLU A 23 -11.15 -16.47 23.18
CA GLU A 23 -11.93 -17.09 24.28
C GLU A 23 -11.31 -16.86 25.67
N ALA A 24 -10.02 -16.51 25.76
CA ALA A 24 -9.32 -16.32 27.02
C ALA A 24 -9.88 -15.13 27.80
N ASN A 25 -10.20 -15.33 29.08
CA ASN A 25 -10.91 -14.34 29.89
C ASN A 25 -10.00 -13.60 30.89
N SER A 26 -8.71 -13.92 30.91
CA SER A 26 -7.74 -13.30 31.82
C SER A 26 -6.39 -13.06 31.17
N LEU A 27 -5.64 -12.08 31.69
CA LEU A 27 -4.29 -11.78 31.22
C LEU A 27 -3.32 -12.94 31.46
N GLU A 28 -3.47 -13.65 32.59
CA GLU A 28 -2.63 -14.80 32.94
C GLU A 28 -2.82 -15.96 31.95
N GLU A 29 -4.07 -16.23 31.56
CA GLU A 29 -4.39 -17.23 30.55
C GLU A 29 -3.79 -16.88 29.19
N ILE A 30 -3.92 -15.63 28.75
CA ILE A 30 -3.29 -15.13 27.51
C ILE A 30 -1.77 -15.31 27.57
N GLN A 31 -1.13 -14.93 28.67
CA GLN A 31 0.32 -15.08 28.85
C GLN A 31 0.73 -16.55 28.77
N ARG A 32 0.01 -17.44 29.46
CA ARG A 32 0.26 -18.88 29.43
C ARG A 32 0.11 -19.45 28.03
N LEU A 33 -0.95 -19.08 27.31
CA LEU A 33 -1.18 -19.49 25.92
C LEU A 33 -0.02 -19.02 25.01
N CYS A 34 0.40 -17.76 25.13
CA CYS A 34 1.50 -17.21 24.35
C CYS A 34 2.83 -17.93 24.62
N LEU A 35 3.11 -18.31 25.87
CA LEU A 35 4.32 -19.07 26.24
C LEU A 35 4.30 -20.50 25.72
N LEU A 36 3.14 -21.15 25.68
CA LEU A 36 3.00 -22.52 25.19
C LEU A 36 2.98 -22.60 23.65
N HIS A 37 2.62 -21.51 22.97
CA HIS A 37 2.39 -21.46 21.52
C HIS A 37 3.24 -20.39 20.83
N VAL A 38 4.53 -20.32 21.18
CA VAL A 38 5.48 -19.31 20.68
C VAL A 38 5.52 -19.24 19.15
N ASP A 39 5.42 -20.38 18.49
CA ASP A 39 5.40 -20.44 17.03
C ASP A 39 4.15 -19.75 16.48
N GLU A 40 2.97 -20.12 16.95
CA GLU A 40 1.68 -19.55 16.52
C GLU A 40 1.60 -18.05 16.80
N VAL A 41 2.14 -17.59 17.94
CA VAL A 41 2.28 -16.16 18.25
C VAL A 41 3.13 -15.46 17.19
N SER A 42 4.27 -16.04 16.83
CA SER A 42 5.15 -15.46 15.80
C SER A 42 4.49 -15.40 14.42
N GLU A 43 3.77 -16.45 14.00
CA GLU A 43 3.04 -16.44 12.72
C GLU A 43 1.87 -15.44 12.73
N LEU A 44 1.10 -15.38 13.81
CA LEU A 44 0.00 -14.43 13.97
C LEU A 44 0.51 -12.99 13.94
N SER A 45 1.58 -12.67 14.69
CA SER A 45 2.23 -11.36 14.71
C SER A 45 2.69 -10.94 13.31
N GLN A 46 3.29 -11.86 12.55
CA GLN A 46 3.73 -11.58 11.18
C GLN A 46 2.58 -11.41 10.21
N PHE A 47 1.51 -12.19 10.35
CA PHE A 47 0.32 -12.07 9.53
C PHE A 47 -0.35 -10.71 9.75
N GLU A 48 -0.53 -10.32 11.00
CA GLU A 48 -1.04 -8.99 11.35
C GLU A 48 -0.13 -7.87 10.86
N SER A 49 1.19 -8.02 11.00
CA SER A 49 2.16 -7.06 10.50
C SER A 49 1.96 -6.84 9.00
N ARG A 50 1.87 -7.91 8.18
CA ARG A 50 1.66 -7.79 6.73
C ARG A 50 0.33 -7.12 6.36
N ILE A 51 -0.73 -7.37 7.13
CA ILE A 51 -2.03 -6.73 6.92
C ILE A 51 -1.97 -5.24 7.27
N ARG A 52 -1.28 -4.91 8.36
CA ARG A 52 -1.16 -3.53 8.86
C ARG A 52 -0.14 -2.70 8.07
N GLN A 53 0.86 -3.30 7.43
CA GLN A 53 1.91 -2.59 6.70
C GLN A 53 1.36 -1.57 5.66
N PRO A 54 0.42 -1.93 4.75
CA PRO A 54 -0.17 -0.94 3.83
C PRO A 54 -0.93 0.17 4.55
N GLN A 55 -1.55 -0.12 5.69
CA GLN A 55 -2.22 0.89 6.51
C GLN A 55 -1.20 1.82 7.18
N LEU A 56 -0.13 1.28 7.76
CA LEU A 56 0.95 2.02 8.39
C LEU A 56 1.59 3.02 7.41
N LEU A 57 1.92 2.55 6.20
CA LEU A 57 2.47 3.42 5.16
C LEU A 57 1.51 4.56 4.79
N ARG A 58 0.21 4.26 4.62
CA ARG A 58 -0.81 5.26 4.28
C ARG A 58 -1.02 6.28 5.39
N GLU A 59 -1.11 5.83 6.64
CA GLU A 59 -1.33 6.69 7.80
C GLU A 59 -0.15 7.64 8.00
N ILE A 60 1.10 7.15 7.88
CA ILE A 60 2.28 8.01 8.02
C ILE A 60 2.43 8.96 6.82
N ALA A 61 2.24 8.50 5.58
CA ALA A 61 2.37 9.37 4.41
C ALA A 61 1.28 10.46 4.35
N ASN A 62 0.06 10.19 4.85
CA ASN A 62 -1.03 11.16 4.91
C ASN A 62 -1.22 11.78 6.30
N LEU A 63 -0.24 11.63 7.20
CA LEU A 63 -0.28 12.18 8.55
C LEU A 63 -0.44 13.71 8.48
N LYS A 64 -1.48 14.23 9.13
CA LYS A 64 -1.67 15.67 9.35
C LYS A 64 -0.75 16.16 10.46
N ASP A 65 -0.47 17.46 10.49
CA ASP A 65 0.43 18.04 11.50
C ASP A 65 -0.07 17.82 12.94
N ASP A 66 -1.38 17.77 13.14
CA ASP A 66 -2.06 17.48 14.43
C ASP A 66 -2.40 15.98 14.63
N GLY A 67 -1.99 15.12 13.68
CA GLY A 67 -2.47 13.73 13.60
C GLY A 67 -1.70 12.71 14.43
N VAL A 68 -0.60 13.11 15.08
CA VAL A 68 0.36 12.18 15.70
C VAL A 68 -0.26 11.42 16.88
N SER A 69 -1.04 12.10 17.73
CA SER A 69 -1.76 11.46 18.83
C SER A 69 -2.70 10.36 18.37
N ARG A 70 -3.39 10.55 17.23
CA ARG A 70 -4.24 9.52 16.64
C ARG A 70 -3.42 8.34 16.14
N LEU A 71 -2.32 8.62 15.43
CA LEU A 71 -1.42 7.60 14.91
C LEU A 71 -0.88 6.70 16.02
N VAL A 72 -0.38 7.29 17.11
CA VAL A 72 0.16 6.55 18.27
C VAL A 72 -0.92 5.67 18.91
N ARG A 73 -2.17 6.16 19.03
CA ARG A 73 -3.30 5.35 19.54
C ARG A 73 -3.66 4.20 18.60
N THR A 74 -3.53 4.36 17.29
CA THR A 74 -3.82 3.30 16.31
C THR A 74 -2.72 2.23 16.29
N PHE A 75 -1.46 2.62 16.52
CA PHE A 75 -0.29 1.74 16.45
C PHE A 75 0.44 1.64 17.80
N VAL A 76 -0.28 1.27 18.85
CA VAL A 76 0.19 1.17 20.25
C VAL A 76 1.41 0.23 20.42
N SER A 77 1.64 -0.67 19.46
CA SER A 77 2.75 -1.64 19.48
C SER A 77 4.13 -1.02 19.30
N PHE A 78 4.23 0.21 18.79
CA PHE A 78 5.51 0.87 18.57
C PHE A 78 5.88 1.78 19.74
N PRO A 79 7.18 1.87 20.11
CA PRO A 79 7.68 2.87 21.03
C PRO A 79 7.30 4.26 20.56
N GLN A 80 6.98 5.11 21.53
CA GLN A 80 6.66 6.50 21.25
C GLN A 80 7.94 7.24 20.85
N GLU A 81 7.97 7.78 19.63
CA GLU A 81 8.99 8.73 19.21
C GLU A 81 8.51 10.18 19.50
N PRO A 82 9.42 11.15 19.65
CA PRO A 82 9.03 12.57 19.64
C PRO A 82 8.25 12.93 18.38
N GLU A 83 7.28 13.83 18.51
CA GLU A 83 6.39 14.24 17.40
C GLU A 83 7.15 14.66 16.13
N ALA A 84 8.23 15.43 16.29
CA ALA A 84 9.10 15.87 15.21
C ALA A 84 9.66 14.71 14.36
N ASN A 85 9.87 13.52 14.95
CA ASN A 85 10.34 12.36 14.22
C ASN A 85 9.26 11.78 13.31
N TYR A 86 7.98 11.76 13.73
CA TYR A 86 6.87 11.32 12.88
C TYR A 86 6.68 12.24 11.68
N ILE A 87 6.80 13.55 11.89
CA ILE A 87 6.77 14.54 10.81
C ILE A 87 7.95 14.34 9.84
N THR A 88 9.15 14.07 10.37
CA THR A 88 10.33 13.75 9.55
C THR A 88 10.10 12.47 8.73
N LEU A 89 9.61 11.40 9.37
CA LEU A 89 9.29 10.13 8.72
C LEU A 89 8.24 10.30 7.63
N ARG A 90 7.17 11.07 7.88
CA ARG A 90 6.16 11.41 6.88
C ARG A 90 6.81 12.04 5.65
N ASN A 91 7.60 13.08 5.84
CA ASN A 91 8.18 13.83 4.73
C ASN A 91 9.15 12.95 3.92
N GLN A 92 10.00 12.17 4.59
CA GLN A 92 10.90 11.22 3.96
C GLN A 92 10.12 10.11 3.22
N LEU A 93 9.02 9.62 3.79
CA LEU A 93 8.19 8.61 3.13
C LEU A 93 7.50 9.16 1.87
N ARG A 94 7.06 10.44 1.88
CA ARG A 94 6.53 11.11 0.69
C ARG A 94 7.59 11.29 -0.40
N GLU A 95 8.82 11.56 -0.02
CA GLU A 95 9.96 11.63 -0.94
C GLU A 95 10.20 10.26 -1.61
N ILE A 96 10.17 9.17 -0.85
CA ILE A 96 10.24 7.79 -1.37
C ILE A 96 9.07 7.53 -2.33
N TRP A 97 7.85 7.91 -1.94
CA TRP A 97 6.64 7.74 -2.76
C TRP A 97 6.69 8.45 -4.11
N SER A 98 7.45 9.54 -4.17
CA SER A 98 7.63 10.35 -5.37
C SER A 98 8.73 9.80 -6.29
N GLY A 99 9.36 8.68 -5.92
CA GLY A 99 10.42 8.04 -6.70
C GLY A 99 11.78 8.71 -6.55
N SER A 100 12.08 9.30 -5.39
CA SER A 100 13.38 9.94 -5.15
C SER A 100 14.54 8.96 -5.31
N THR A 101 15.62 9.43 -5.96
CA THR A 101 16.89 8.71 -6.08
C THR A 101 17.58 8.50 -4.72
N ARG A 102 17.19 9.27 -3.70
CA ARG A 102 17.72 9.16 -2.33
C ARG A 102 17.06 8.04 -1.53
N THR A 103 16.12 7.29 -2.10
CA THR A 103 15.40 6.21 -1.41
C THR A 103 16.32 5.26 -0.63
N PRO A 104 17.42 4.71 -1.20
CA PRO A 104 18.31 3.84 -0.43
C PRO A 104 18.96 4.52 0.78
N LEU A 105 19.36 5.80 0.64
CA LEU A 105 19.95 6.59 1.73
C LEU A 105 18.93 6.83 2.85
N LEU A 106 17.68 7.15 2.49
CA LEU A 106 16.59 7.36 3.45
C LEU A 106 16.31 6.07 4.24
N LEU A 107 16.14 4.95 3.55
CA LEU A 107 15.88 3.65 4.20
C LEU A 107 17.04 3.24 5.11
N ASN A 108 18.29 3.40 4.68
CA ASN A 108 19.46 3.10 5.51
C ASN A 108 19.52 4.02 6.75
N SER A 109 19.22 5.32 6.59
CA SER A 109 19.18 6.26 7.71
C SER A 109 18.13 5.88 8.76
N TRP A 110 17.03 5.25 8.35
CA TRP A 110 16.00 4.75 9.27
C TRP A 110 16.49 3.57 10.10
N LEU A 111 17.30 2.68 9.51
CA LEU A 111 17.86 1.51 10.20
C LEU A 111 18.99 1.87 11.17
N MET A 112 19.73 2.93 10.89
CA MET A 112 20.82 3.39 11.76
C MET A 112 20.32 4.15 13.01
N ARG A 113 19.05 4.56 13.02
CA ARG A 113 18.51 5.37 14.12
C ARG A 113 18.07 4.49 15.28
N GLN A 114 18.70 4.67 16.44
CA GLN A 114 18.32 4.01 17.68
C GLN A 114 17.28 4.84 18.44
N PRO A 115 16.28 4.20 19.09
CA PRO A 115 15.37 4.89 20.00
C PRO A 115 16.15 5.43 21.21
N SER A 116 15.75 6.60 21.71
CA SER A 116 16.31 7.13 22.96
C SER A 116 15.89 6.22 24.12
N MET A 117 16.85 5.71 24.90
CA MET A 117 16.59 4.79 26.02
C MET A 117 15.64 5.37 27.08
N LYS A 118 15.44 6.69 27.11
CA LYS A 118 14.51 7.35 28.03
C LYS A 118 13.03 7.03 27.76
N ALA A 119 12.67 6.55 26.57
CA ALA A 119 11.28 6.26 26.19
C ALA A 119 10.82 4.83 26.55
N THR A 120 11.72 3.99 27.05
CA THR A 120 11.51 2.55 27.16
C THR A 120 11.39 2.09 28.62
N GLN A 121 10.75 2.91 29.46
CA GLN A 121 10.63 2.73 30.91
C GLN A 121 9.50 1.74 31.32
N ARG A 122 9.36 0.63 30.58
CA ARG A 122 8.53 -0.51 30.96
C ARG A 122 9.39 -1.77 30.89
N GLU A 123 10.02 -2.11 32.02
CA GLU A 123 10.33 -3.44 32.60
C GLU A 123 10.70 -4.64 31.70
N ILE A 124 11.00 -4.46 30.41
CA ILE A 124 11.49 -5.53 29.50
C ILE A 124 13.02 -5.41 29.32
N ILE A 125 13.67 -4.42 29.94
CA ILE A 125 15.06 -4.02 29.66
C ILE A 125 15.96 -4.23 30.87
N GLU A 126 16.07 -5.48 31.32
CA GLU A 126 17.34 -5.97 31.86
C GLU A 126 17.98 -7.02 30.94
N PHE A 127 17.24 -7.61 29.99
CA PHE A 127 17.74 -8.72 29.17
C PHE A 127 18.32 -8.28 27.80
N TYR A 128 18.01 -7.08 27.30
CA TYR A 128 18.41 -6.61 25.95
C TYR A 128 19.16 -5.26 25.94
N SER A 129 19.83 -4.93 27.04
CA SER A 129 20.35 -3.61 27.39
C SER A 129 21.43 -3.01 26.48
N TYR A 130 21.84 -3.67 25.39
CA TYR A 130 22.97 -3.21 24.56
C TYR A 130 22.72 -3.17 23.06
N SER A 131 21.61 -3.70 22.55
CA SER A 131 21.32 -3.60 21.13
C SER A 131 19.83 -3.62 20.90
N TYR A 132 19.32 -2.56 20.28
CA TYR A 132 17.98 -2.54 19.72
C TYR A 132 18.11 -2.91 18.23
N PRO A 133 18.14 -4.21 17.88
CA PRO A 133 18.32 -4.59 16.50
C PRO A 133 17.04 -4.23 15.72
N PRO A 134 17.15 -3.53 14.56
CA PRO A 134 15.98 -3.20 13.75
C PRO A 134 15.31 -4.45 13.18
N PHE A 135 16.08 -5.51 12.92
CA PHE A 135 15.59 -6.81 12.47
C PHE A 135 16.02 -7.91 13.41
N ILE A 136 15.15 -8.90 13.59
CA ILE A 136 15.43 -10.14 14.33
C ILE A 136 15.37 -11.33 13.39
N CYS A 137 16.07 -12.40 13.75
CA CYS A 137 16.04 -13.65 12.98
C CYS A 137 14.79 -14.46 13.33
N SER A 138 13.97 -14.78 12.33
CA SER A 138 12.95 -15.84 12.46
C SER A 138 13.49 -17.13 11.86
N LEU A 139 13.85 -18.10 12.71
CA LEU A 139 14.26 -19.43 12.26
C LEU A 139 13.11 -20.17 11.57
N ARG A 140 11.88 -19.99 12.08
CA ARG A 140 10.66 -20.58 11.51
C ARG A 140 10.45 -20.18 10.06
N ASP A 141 10.61 -18.89 9.76
CA ASP A 141 10.41 -18.36 8.41
C ASP A 141 11.68 -18.30 7.57
N ARG A 142 12.83 -18.60 8.18
CA ARG A 142 14.16 -18.51 7.56
C ARG A 142 14.42 -17.15 6.91
N LYS A 143 14.03 -16.08 7.62
CA LYS A 143 14.19 -14.70 7.16
C LYS A 143 14.44 -13.75 8.33
N LEU A 144 14.97 -12.58 7.99
CA LEU A 144 14.95 -11.43 8.88
C LEU A 144 13.53 -10.86 8.89
N ILE A 145 13.01 -10.56 10.08
CA ILE A 145 11.74 -9.86 10.27
C ILE A 145 11.98 -8.57 11.05
N PRO A 146 11.19 -7.51 10.81
CA PRO A 146 11.25 -6.30 11.63
C PRO A 146 11.07 -6.66 13.09
N ASN A 147 11.91 -6.09 13.95
CA ASN A 147 11.67 -6.11 15.38
C ASN A 147 10.29 -5.48 15.64
N PRO A 148 9.36 -6.15 16.35
CA PRO A 148 8.04 -5.61 16.65
C PRO A 148 8.09 -4.26 17.35
N GLY A 149 9.14 -4.03 18.14
CA GLY A 149 9.39 -2.74 18.78
C GLY A 149 9.92 -1.67 17.83
N SER A 150 10.27 -1.95 16.56
CA SER A 150 10.89 -0.98 15.64
C SER A 150 9.95 -0.51 14.53
N LEU A 151 9.33 0.65 14.75
CA LEU A 151 8.52 1.34 13.74
C LEU A 151 9.29 1.53 12.43
N ARG A 152 10.55 1.95 12.52
CA ARG A 152 11.40 2.23 11.37
C ARG A 152 11.71 0.98 10.57
N ALA A 153 12.05 -0.13 11.22
CA ALA A 153 12.26 -1.39 10.52
C ALA A 153 10.97 -1.91 9.87
N ALA A 154 9.83 -1.77 10.54
CA ALA A 154 8.53 -2.13 9.99
C ALA A 154 8.22 -1.30 8.73
N LEU A 155 8.51 0.01 8.75
CA LEU A 155 8.39 0.88 7.59
C LEU A 155 9.35 0.49 6.46
N VAL A 156 10.62 0.22 6.75
CA VAL A 156 11.59 -0.22 5.73
C VAL A 156 11.11 -1.50 5.04
N GLN A 157 10.72 -2.51 5.81
CA GLN A 157 10.17 -3.75 5.26
C GLN A 157 8.93 -3.48 4.41
N ALA A 158 7.99 -2.66 4.90
CA ALA A 158 6.77 -2.31 4.18
C ALA A 158 7.06 -1.60 2.84
N VAL A 159 8.03 -0.66 2.83
CA VAL A 159 8.46 0.03 1.62
C VAL A 159 9.06 -0.97 0.64
N LEU A 160 9.99 -1.82 1.07
CA LEU A 160 10.64 -2.81 0.20
C LEU A 160 9.64 -3.80 -0.41
N ASP A 161 8.69 -4.29 0.39
CA ASP A 161 7.67 -5.25 -0.07
C ASP A 161 6.67 -4.63 -1.05
N ARG A 162 6.45 -3.31 -0.99
CA ARG A 162 5.38 -2.61 -1.72
C ARG A 162 5.84 -1.48 -2.62
N TYR A 163 7.16 -1.34 -2.84
CA TYR A 163 7.74 -0.20 -3.55
C TYR A 163 7.07 0.06 -4.90
N ASP A 164 6.88 -1.00 -5.69
CA ASP A 164 6.23 -0.95 -7.01
C ASP A 164 4.76 -0.49 -6.99
N TYR A 165 4.12 -0.50 -5.81
CA TYR A 165 2.70 -0.20 -5.60
C TYR A 165 2.47 1.14 -4.88
N LEU A 166 3.54 1.84 -4.50
CA LEU A 166 3.42 3.18 -3.93
C LEU A 166 2.97 4.14 -5.05
N ARG A 167 1.79 4.74 -4.89
CA ARG A 167 1.20 5.67 -5.87
C ARG A 167 0.66 6.93 -5.20
N ILE A 168 0.66 8.02 -5.96
CA ILE A 168 0.01 9.28 -5.59
C ILE A 168 -1.30 9.35 -6.40
N CYS A 169 -2.40 9.61 -5.71
CA CYS A 169 -3.74 9.71 -6.31
C CYS A 169 -3.77 10.87 -7.30
N GLN A 170 -4.26 10.61 -8.51
CA GLN A 170 -4.38 11.65 -9.55
C GLN A 170 -5.53 12.64 -9.31
N ASN A 171 -6.44 12.35 -8.38
CA ASN A 171 -7.45 13.33 -7.97
C ASN A 171 -6.79 14.42 -7.12
N ARG A 172 -6.69 15.64 -7.67
CA ARG A 172 -6.07 16.81 -6.99
C ARG A 172 -6.80 17.23 -5.71
N ALA A 173 -8.10 16.93 -5.62
CA ALA A 173 -8.91 17.22 -4.44
C ALA A 173 -8.87 16.08 -3.40
N CYS A 174 -8.04 15.06 -3.60
CA CYS A 174 -7.95 13.94 -2.66
C CYS A 174 -7.37 14.40 -1.32
N PRO A 175 -8.07 14.21 -0.19
CA PRO A 175 -7.57 14.63 1.13
C PRO A 175 -6.40 13.76 1.63
N ALA A 176 -6.21 12.57 1.06
CA ALA A 176 -5.17 11.61 1.40
C ALA A 176 -4.55 11.04 0.12
N PRO A 177 -3.70 11.81 -0.59
CA PRO A 177 -3.26 11.47 -1.93
C PRO A 177 -2.30 10.27 -1.98
N TYR A 178 -1.57 9.95 -0.90
CA TYR A 178 -0.61 8.85 -0.91
C TYR A 178 -1.31 7.52 -0.63
N PHE A 179 -1.23 6.53 -1.52
CA PHE A 179 -1.88 5.23 -1.34
C PHE A 179 -1.04 4.06 -1.86
N VAL A 180 -1.28 2.88 -1.29
CA VAL A 180 -0.71 1.62 -1.77
C VAL A 180 -1.71 1.00 -2.73
N ALA A 181 -1.33 0.87 -4.00
CA ALA A 181 -2.20 0.37 -5.05
C ALA A 181 -2.38 -1.15 -4.99
N ASN A 182 -3.58 -1.63 -5.34
CA ASN A 182 -3.86 -3.05 -5.52
C ASN A 182 -3.32 -3.57 -6.86
N ARG A 183 -3.20 -2.70 -7.87
CA ARG A 183 -2.67 -3.03 -9.21
C ARG A 183 -1.63 -1.99 -9.64
N LYS A 184 -0.64 -2.40 -10.44
CA LYS A 184 0.48 -1.50 -10.84
C LYS A 184 0.01 -0.29 -11.65
N ASP A 185 -1.08 -0.43 -12.38
CA ASP A 185 -1.70 0.58 -13.26
C ASP A 185 -2.79 1.41 -12.56
N GLN A 186 -3.09 1.15 -11.28
CA GLN A 186 -4.08 1.91 -10.53
C GLN A 186 -3.60 3.35 -10.30
N LYS A 187 -4.32 4.31 -10.89
CA LYS A 187 -3.99 5.75 -10.86
C LYS A 187 -4.68 6.54 -9.74
N MET A 188 -5.78 6.03 -9.21
CA MET A 188 -6.58 6.68 -8.16
C MET A 188 -6.75 5.76 -6.96
N CYS A 189 -6.82 6.35 -5.76
CA CYS A 189 -7.03 5.61 -4.53
C CYS A 189 -8.46 5.09 -4.42
N ASP A 190 -8.71 4.21 -3.45
CA ASP A 190 -10.01 3.55 -3.31
C ASP A 190 -11.11 4.38 -2.63
N ASN A 191 -10.84 5.66 -2.32
CA ASN A 191 -11.83 6.57 -1.75
C ASN A 191 -13.01 6.78 -2.74
N ALA A 192 -14.23 6.81 -2.22
CA ALA A 192 -15.47 6.92 -3.00
C ALA A 192 -15.44 8.11 -3.97
N ASP A 193 -15.01 9.28 -3.50
CA ASP A 193 -14.93 10.50 -4.34
C ASP A 193 -13.93 10.35 -5.48
N CYS A 194 -12.79 9.71 -5.21
CA CYS A 194 -11.75 9.45 -6.21
C CYS A 194 -12.22 8.39 -7.22
N LYS A 195 -12.95 7.36 -6.77
CA LYS A 195 -13.56 6.36 -7.66
C LYS A 195 -14.60 6.98 -8.59
N ALA A 196 -15.47 7.83 -8.07
CA ALA A 196 -16.46 8.54 -8.87
C ALA A 196 -15.79 9.41 -9.93
N GLU A 197 -14.72 10.12 -9.57
CA GLU A 197 -13.93 10.91 -10.53
C GLU A 197 -13.25 10.04 -11.59
N ALA A 198 -12.64 8.91 -11.20
CA ALA A 198 -12.07 7.95 -12.14
C ALA A 198 -13.12 7.45 -13.15
N GLN A 199 -14.33 7.14 -12.68
CA GLN A 199 -15.43 6.68 -13.52
C GLN A 199 -15.90 7.76 -14.50
N ARG A 200 -15.99 9.02 -14.06
CA ARG A 200 -16.29 10.16 -14.95
C ARG A 200 -15.24 10.31 -16.05
N GLN A 201 -13.96 10.27 -15.70
CA GLN A 201 -12.87 10.36 -16.68
C GLN A 201 -12.89 9.18 -17.66
N PHE A 202 -13.10 7.96 -17.16
CA PHE A 202 -13.22 6.78 -18.00
C PHE A 202 -14.39 6.88 -18.98
N ALA A 203 -15.56 7.34 -18.51
CA ALA A 203 -16.72 7.56 -19.37
C ALA A 203 -16.42 8.61 -20.46
N LEU A 204 -15.80 9.73 -20.12
CA LEU A 204 -15.39 10.76 -21.07
C LEU A 204 -14.42 10.23 -22.12
N ASP A 205 -13.40 9.48 -21.71
CA ASP A 205 -12.41 8.88 -22.62
C ASP A 205 -13.04 7.82 -23.51
N TYR A 206 -13.96 7.02 -22.95
CA TYR A 206 -14.75 6.07 -23.71
C TYR A 206 -15.56 6.78 -24.81
N TRP A 207 -16.29 7.84 -24.47
CA TRP A 207 -17.07 8.64 -25.42
C TRP A 207 -16.19 9.29 -26.50
N LYS A 208 -15.03 9.84 -26.12
CA LYS A 208 -14.07 10.42 -27.08
C LYS A 208 -13.59 9.36 -28.08
N ARG A 209 -13.21 8.17 -27.58
CA ARG A 209 -12.69 7.07 -28.40
C ARG A 209 -13.77 6.47 -29.29
N GLU A 210 -14.93 6.15 -28.74
CA GLU A 210 -16.00 5.48 -29.49
C GLU A 210 -16.72 6.44 -30.43
N GLY A 211 -16.96 7.69 -30.00
CA GLY A 211 -17.44 8.75 -30.88
C GLY A 211 -16.48 9.04 -32.02
N HIS A 212 -15.16 9.00 -31.78
CA HIS A 212 -14.16 9.10 -32.85
C HIS A 212 -14.28 7.96 -33.87
N LYS A 213 -14.41 6.70 -33.41
CA LYS A 213 -14.63 5.55 -34.31
C LYS A 213 -15.93 5.69 -35.11
N GLN A 214 -17.02 6.12 -34.47
CA GLN A 214 -18.30 6.34 -35.15
C GLN A 214 -18.21 7.45 -36.21
N ARG A 215 -17.53 8.57 -35.90
CA ARG A 215 -17.31 9.65 -36.88
C ARG A 215 -16.47 9.15 -38.06
N LEU A 216 -15.43 8.35 -37.82
CA LEU A 216 -14.61 7.78 -38.88
C LEU A 216 -15.39 6.78 -39.75
N SER A 217 -16.20 5.91 -39.14
CA SER A 217 -17.00 4.95 -39.89
C SER A 217 -18.10 5.63 -40.71
N ALA A 218 -18.74 6.68 -40.18
CA ALA A 218 -19.70 7.50 -40.90
C ALA A 218 -19.06 8.21 -42.11
N LYS A 219 -17.88 8.81 -41.94
CA LYS A 219 -17.11 9.42 -43.04
C LYS A 219 -16.79 8.38 -44.14
N ARG A 220 -16.35 7.18 -43.75
CA ARG A 220 -16.07 6.09 -44.70
C ARG A 220 -17.32 5.66 -45.48
N LYS A 221 -18.47 5.51 -44.83
CA LYS A 221 -19.75 5.20 -45.50
C LYS A 221 -20.14 6.27 -46.50
N LYS A 222 -20.09 7.55 -46.13
CA LYS A 222 -20.43 8.67 -47.02
C LYS A 222 -19.55 8.71 -48.27
N THR A 223 -18.24 8.49 -48.09
CA THR A 223 -17.28 8.43 -49.21
C THR A 223 -17.61 7.29 -50.18
N ARG A 224 -17.91 6.10 -49.64
CA ARG A 224 -18.31 4.93 -50.44
C ARG A 224 -19.60 5.17 -51.23
N THR A 225 -20.60 5.80 -50.62
CA THR A 225 -21.85 6.17 -51.31
C THR A 225 -21.60 7.17 -52.45
N GLN A 226 -20.76 8.19 -52.23
CA GLN A 226 -20.41 9.16 -53.27
C GLN A 226 -19.67 8.52 -54.45
N GLU A 227 -18.72 7.62 -54.20
CA GLU A 227 -18.04 6.86 -55.27
C GLU A 227 -19.01 5.99 -56.06
N GLN A 228 -19.93 5.29 -55.39
CA GLN A 228 -20.96 4.49 -56.06
C GLN A 228 -21.88 5.36 -56.93
N SER A 229 -22.34 6.51 -56.42
CA SER A 229 -23.14 7.45 -57.21
C SER A 229 -22.37 8.02 -58.41
N ARG A 230 -21.06 8.31 -58.26
CA ARG A 230 -20.19 8.75 -59.38
C ARG A 230 -20.06 7.66 -60.45
N LYS A 231 -19.79 6.41 -60.06
CA LYS A 231 -19.72 5.27 -60.99
C LYS A 231 -21.04 5.06 -61.74
N PHE A 232 -22.18 5.20 -61.05
CA PHE A 232 -23.49 5.04 -61.65
C PHE A 232 -23.81 6.15 -62.67
N LYS A 233 -23.43 7.41 -62.39
CA LYS A 233 -23.56 8.51 -63.37
C LYS A 233 -22.68 8.30 -64.59
N ASN A 234 -21.42 7.89 -64.42
CA ASN A 234 -20.54 7.62 -65.56
C ASN A 234 -21.08 6.48 -66.44
N ARG A 235 -21.65 5.42 -65.84
CA ARG A 235 -22.27 4.30 -66.59
C ARG A 235 -23.46 4.72 -67.46
N ARG A 236 -24.25 5.70 -67.02
CA ARG A 236 -25.39 6.24 -67.81
C ARG A 236 -24.95 7.11 -68.98
N ASN A 237 -23.78 7.73 -68.91
CA ASN A 237 -23.27 8.56 -70.00
C ASN A 237 -22.63 7.72 -71.11
N THR A 238 -22.05 6.55 -70.79
CA THR A 238 -21.44 5.63 -71.76
C THR A 238 -22.43 4.78 -72.56
N THR A 239 -23.74 4.91 -72.33
CA THR A 239 -24.80 4.11 -73.02
C THR A 239 -25.67 4.97 -73.95
N LYS A 240 -25.26 6.21 -74.24
CA LYS A 240 -25.98 7.17 -75.10
C LYS A 240 -25.27 7.49 -76.42
N GLU A 241 -24.20 6.78 -76.76
CA GLU A 241 -23.57 6.77 -78.09
C GLU A 241 -23.93 5.45 -78.80
#